data_AF-A0A2J4P6P4-F1
#
_entry.id   AF-A0A2J4P6P4-F1
#
_cell.length_a   1.000
_cell.length_b   1.000
_cell.length_c   1.000
_cell.angle_alpha   90.00
_cell.angle_beta   90.00
_cell.angle_gamma   90.00
#
_symmetry.space_group_name_H-M   'P 1'
#
loop_
_entity.id
_entity.type
_entity.pdbx_description
1 polymer ?
#
loop_
_entity_poly.entity_id
_entity_poly.type
_entity_poly.pdbx_seq_one_letter_code
_entity_poly.pdbx_strand_id
1 'polypeptide(L)' 'VQEVQGRSLTLPSGAGHDAIAMAERWPSAMLFVRCKGGISHHPAESVTADDVALAIAAYSRAVSALDAGN' A
#
# COMPACT_ATOMS: atom_id res chain seq x y z
N VAL A 1 -9.05 -12.92 -5.13
CA VAL A 1 -7.83 -12.57 -5.90
C VAL A 1 -6.70 -13.32 -5.25
N GLN A 2 -5.88 -14.05 -6.01
CA GLN A 2 -4.81 -14.88 -5.47
C GLN A 2 -3.40 -14.44 -5.91
N GLU A 3 -3.32 -13.45 -6.82
CA GLU A 3 -2.04 -13.01 -7.40
C GLU A 3 -1.99 -11.49 -7.62
N VAL A 4 -0.76 -10.95 -7.67
CA VAL A 4 -0.48 -9.54 -7.91
C VAL A 4 -0.22 -9.30 -9.41
N GLN A 5 -1.08 -8.52 -10.06
CA GLN A 5 -1.06 -8.30 -11.52
C GLN A 5 -0.11 -7.17 -11.98
N GLY A 6 0.62 -6.53 -11.07
CA GLY A 6 1.58 -5.46 -11.39
C GLY A 6 0.95 -4.13 -11.84
N ARG A 7 -0.38 -4.00 -11.75
CA ARG A 7 -1.13 -2.76 -11.99
C ARG A 7 -2.04 -2.50 -10.80
N SER A 8 -2.14 -1.25 -10.35
CA SER A 8 -3.02 -0.83 -9.26
C SER A 8 -3.85 0.38 -9.69
N LEU A 9 -4.98 0.58 -9.02
CA LEU A 9 -5.72 1.83 -9.13
C LEU A 9 -4.94 2.94 -8.41
N THR A 10 -4.93 4.13 -8.99
CA THR A 10 -4.45 5.33 -8.28
C THR A 10 -5.55 5.82 -7.36
N LEU A 11 -5.26 5.92 -6.07
CA LEU A 11 -6.20 6.33 -5.04
C LEU A 11 -5.58 7.47 -4.22
N PRO A 12 -6.29 8.58 -3.98
CA PRO A 12 -5.83 9.59 -3.04
C PRO A 12 -5.92 9.06 -1.60
N SER A 13 -4.93 9.39 -0.78
CA SER A 13 -5.02 9.20 0.66
C SER A 13 -5.79 10.36 1.29
N GLY A 14 -6.88 10.07 2.01
CA GLY A 14 -7.57 11.08 2.82
C GLY A 14 -6.91 11.37 4.17
N ALA A 15 -6.04 10.49 4.65
CA ALA A 15 -5.34 10.61 5.92
C ALA A 15 -3.90 11.13 5.74
N GLY A 16 -3.38 11.76 6.80
CA GLY A 16 -1.99 12.16 6.90
C GLY A 16 -1.07 10.95 7.09
N HIS A 17 0.09 10.97 6.43
CA HIS A 17 1.14 9.96 6.54
C HIS A 17 2.50 10.64 6.46
N ASP A 18 3.54 10.02 7.03
CA ASP A 18 4.92 10.54 6.95
C ASP A 18 5.39 10.71 5.49
N ALA A 19 4.85 9.90 4.58
CA ALA A 19 5.07 9.99 3.14
C ALA A 19 4.75 11.40 2.58
N ILE A 20 3.84 12.17 3.18
CA ILE A 20 3.55 13.55 2.79
C ILE A 20 4.78 14.43 3.01
N ALA A 21 5.38 14.37 4.20
CA ALA A 21 6.58 15.15 4.52
C ALA A 21 7.79 14.65 3.71
N MET A 22 7.93 13.34 3.53
CA MET A 22 9.02 12.78 2.72
C MET A 22 8.93 13.18 1.24
N ALA A 23 7.72 13.26 0.69
CA ALA A 23 7.48 13.63 -0.70
C ALA A 23 7.96 15.05 -1.05
N GLU A 24 8.15 15.93 -0.07
CA GLU A 24 8.74 17.26 -0.29
C GLU A 24 10.18 17.20 -0.80
N ARG A 25 10.91 16.11 -0.48
CA ARG A 25 12.34 15.98 -0.79
C ARG A 25 12.71 14.76 -1.61
N TRP A 26 11.94 13.67 -1.54
CA TRP A 26 12.27 12.41 -2.20
C TRP A 26 11.05 11.81 -2.91
N PRO A 27 11.23 11.13 -4.06
CA PRO A 27 10.18 10.33 -4.68
C PRO A 27 9.60 9.35 -3.65
N SER A 28 8.31 9.50 -3.38
CA SER A 28 7.62 8.76 -2.33
C SER A 28 6.32 8.20 -2.89
N ALA A 29 6.00 6.97 -2.52
CA ALA A 29 4.76 6.30 -2.89
C ALA A 29 4.24 5.47 -1.74
N MET A 30 2.93 5.21 -1.75
CA MET A 30 2.25 4.37 -0.77
C MET A 30 1.49 3.26 -1.48
N LEU A 31 1.42 2.09 -0.84
CA LEU A 31 0.55 0.99 -1.26
C LEU A 31 -0.55 0.81 -0.23
N PHE A 32 -1.81 0.79 -0.69
CA PHE A 32 -2.97 0.61 0.18
C PHE A 32 -3.39 -0.86 0.25
N VAL A 33 -3.80 -1.28 1.44
CA VAL A 33 -4.36 -2.62 1.70
C VAL A 33 -5.84 -2.47 2.02
N ARG A 34 -6.65 -3.44 1.58
CA ARG A 34 -8.09 -3.44 1.89
C ARG A 34 -8.30 -3.60 3.40
N CYS A 35 -9.09 -2.69 3.97
CA CYS A 35 -9.58 -2.78 5.33
C CYS A 35 -11.10 -3.05 5.32
N LYS A 36 -11.58 -3.93 6.21
CA LYS A 36 -13.00 -4.29 6.29
C LYS A 36 -13.85 -3.06 6.57
N GLY A 37 -14.71 -2.70 5.62
CA GLY A 37 -15.60 -1.54 5.73
C GLY A 37 -14.90 -0.18 5.78
N GLY A 38 -13.59 -0.12 5.52
CA GLY A 38 -12.80 1.11 5.62
C GLY A 38 -12.73 1.69 7.04
N ILE A 39 -12.97 0.88 8.07
CA ILE A 39 -12.93 1.33 9.47
C ILE A 39 -11.47 1.44 9.90
N SER A 40 -11.11 2.57 10.52
CA SER A 40 -9.79 2.77 11.12
C SER A 40 -9.90 3.60 12.41
N HIS A 41 -8.85 3.61 13.25
CA HIS A 41 -8.84 4.26 14.57
C HIS A 41 -9.97 3.76 15.50
N HIS A 42 -10.38 2.51 15.33
CA HIS A 42 -11.48 1.91 16.06
C HIS A 42 -11.18 0.43 16.31
N PRO A 43 -11.59 -0.18 17.44
CA PRO A 43 -11.32 -1.60 17.73
C PRO A 43 -11.85 -2.61 16.71
N ALA A 44 -12.73 -2.19 15.80
CA ALA A 44 -13.28 -3.02 14.72
C ALA A 44 -12.44 -2.97 13.42
N GLU A 45 -11.41 -2.13 13.37
CA GLU A 45 -10.42 -2.08 12.29
C GLU A 45 -9.82 -3.47 12.09
N SER A 46 -9.87 -3.97 10.86
CA SER A 46 -9.43 -5.34 10.56
C SER A 46 -9.08 -5.53 9.10
N VAL A 47 -8.07 -6.38 8.89
CA VAL A 47 -7.61 -6.87 7.59
C VAL A 47 -7.64 -8.39 7.59
N THR A 48 -7.66 -9.00 6.40
CA THR A 48 -7.55 -10.45 6.27
C THR A 48 -6.09 -10.86 6.04
N ALA A 49 -5.73 -12.07 6.46
CA ALA A 49 -4.39 -12.60 6.21
C ALA A 49 -4.08 -12.66 4.69
N ASP A 50 -5.07 -13.01 3.87
CA ASP A 50 -4.92 -13.07 2.41
C ASP A 50 -4.65 -11.68 1.80
N ASP A 51 -5.34 -10.63 2.26
CA ASP A 51 -5.10 -9.27 1.81
C ASP A 51 -3.69 -8.79 2.18
N VAL A 52 -3.24 -9.13 3.39
CA VAL A 52 -1.89 -8.79 3.86
C VAL A 52 -0.83 -9.55 3.07
N ALA A 53 -1.03 -10.84 2.78
CA ALA A 53 -0.10 -11.63 1.99
C ALA A 53 0.09 -11.06 0.57
N LEU A 54 -1.00 -10.66 -0.08
CA LEU A 54 -0.95 -10.01 -1.39
C LEU A 54 -0.27 -8.62 -1.32
N ALA A 55 -0.52 -7.85 -0.26
CA ALA A 55 0.12 -6.56 -0.05
C ALA A 55 1.63 -6.68 0.12
N ILE A 56 2.10 -7.66 0.89
CA ILE A 56 3.53 -7.95 1.07
C ILE A 56 4.15 -8.34 -0.28
N ALA A 57 3.52 -9.25 -1.02
CA ALA A 57 4.01 -9.65 -2.34
C ALA A 57 4.11 -8.46 -3.32
N ALA A 58 3.12 -7.58 -3.33
CA ALA A 58 3.12 -6.37 -4.14
C ALA A 58 4.21 -5.38 -3.72
N TYR A 59 4.37 -5.16 -2.41
CA TYR A 59 5.42 -4.29 -1.86
C TYR A 59 6.81 -4.81 -2.21
N SER A 60 7.10 -6.09 -1.98
CA SER A 60 8.39 -6.71 -2.32
C SER A 60 8.71 -6.58 -3.81
N ARG A 61 7.72 -6.77 -4.68
CA ARG A 61 7.90 -6.59 -6.13
C ARG A 61 8.18 -5.14 -6.49
N ALA A 62 7.47 -4.18 -5.89
CA ALA A 62 7.68 -2.76 -6.14
C ALA A 62 9.09 -2.31 -5.73
N VAL A 63 9.53 -2.71 -4.53
CA VAL A 63 10.89 -2.40 -4.04
C VAL A 63 11.96 -3.02 -4.95
N SER A 64 11.79 -4.29 -5.34
CA SER A 64 12.73 -4.96 -6.25
C SER A 64 12.80 -4.29 -7.63
N ALA A 65 11.67 -3.78 -8.13
CA ALA A 65 11.62 -3.07 -9.41
C ALA A 65 12.35 -1.71 -9.34
N LEU A 66 12.22 -1.00 -8.22
CA LEU A 66 12.92 0.26 -7.98
C LEU A 66 14.44 0.06 -7.85
N ASP A 67 14.87 -1.02 -7.16
CA ASP A 67 16.29 -1.37 -7.04
C ASP A 67 16.90 -1.75 -8.40
N ALA A 68 16.13 -2.44 -9.25
CA ALA A 68 16.54 -2.80 -10.61
C ALA A 68 16.66 -1.61 -11.58
N GLY A 69 16.38 -0.38 -11.15
CA GLY A 69 16.57 0.84 -11.94
C GLY A 69 15.49 1.12 -12.99
N ASN A 70 14.28 0.58 -12.81
CA ASN A 70 13.10 1.02 -13.56
C ASN A 70 12.47 2.27 -12.96
#